data_AF-A0AAD9F4I7-F1
#
_entry.id   AF-A0AAD9F4I7-F1
#
_cell.length_a   1.000
_cell.length_b   1.000
_cell.length_c   1.000
_cell.angle_alpha   90.00
_cell.angle_beta   90.00
_cell.angle_gamma   90.00
#
_symmetry.space_group_name_H-M   'P 1'
#
loop_
_entity.id
_entity.type
_entity.pdbx_description
1 polymer ?
#
loop_
_entity_poly.entity_id
_entity_poly.type
_entity_poly.pdbx_seq_one_letter_code
_entity_poly.pdbx_strand_id
1 'polypeptide(L)'
;MSTMLPLTLEWLGVAWSVFSAEPLLMRRGGDLRLGGNLRLVGDLKLGGDLRLGGDLRLGGNLRLGGNLRLGGDLRLGGDLRLGGTQDM
;
A
#
# COMPACT_ATOMS: atom_id res chain seq x y z
N MET A 1 -6.08 36.58 20.42
CA MET A 1 -4.81 36.22 19.76
C MET A 1 -4.66 34.71 19.78
N SER A 2 -4.82 34.06 18.62
CA SER A 2 -4.35 32.70 18.33
C SER A 2 -4.41 32.56 16.82
N THR A 3 -3.33 32.96 16.16
CA THR A 3 -3.20 32.90 14.70
C THR A 3 -2.83 31.48 14.30
N MET A 4 -3.72 30.83 13.54
CA MET A 4 -3.39 29.69 12.70
C MET A 4 -2.22 30.10 11.79
N LEU A 5 -1.12 29.37 11.87
CA LEU A 5 -0.04 29.45 10.88
C LEU A 5 -0.17 28.23 9.95
N PRO A 6 -0.29 28.44 8.62
CA PRO A 6 -0.26 27.35 7.66
C PRO A 6 1.19 26.87 7.55
N LEU A 7 1.46 25.63 7.95
CA LEU A 7 2.78 25.03 7.74
C LEU A 7 2.96 24.81 6.24
N THR A 8 3.78 25.68 5.67
CA THR A 8 4.19 25.74 4.28
C THR A 8 4.85 24.44 3.85
N LEU A 9 4.40 24.00 2.68
CA LEU A 9 4.83 22.83 1.93
C LEU A 9 6.32 22.94 1.56
N GLU A 10 7.21 22.36 2.37
CA GLU A 10 8.64 22.26 2.07
C GLU A 10 8.89 21.12 1.07
N TRP A 11 8.98 21.51 -0.20
CA TRP A 11 9.55 20.73 -1.29
C TRP A 11 11.07 20.56 -1.08
N LEU A 12 11.48 19.59 -0.27
CA LEU A 12 12.86 19.07 -0.24
C LEU A 12 12.85 17.64 0.33
N GLY A 13 12.95 16.64 -0.55
CA GLY A 13 13.34 15.27 -0.15
C GLY A 13 12.24 14.20 -0.10
N VAL A 14 11.24 14.22 -0.98
CA VAL A 14 10.24 13.14 -1.06
C VAL A 14 10.78 11.91 -1.80
N ALA A 15 11.80 11.26 -1.23
CA ALA A 15 12.15 9.86 -1.53
C ALA A 15 11.71 8.95 -0.37
N TRP A 16 10.56 9.25 0.22
CA TRP A 16 9.79 8.29 1.00
C TRP A 16 8.53 8.05 0.19
N SER A 17 8.54 7.07 -0.71
CA SER A 17 7.34 6.68 -1.46
C SER A 17 6.34 5.97 -0.54
N VAL A 18 5.91 6.60 0.57
CA VAL A 18 4.71 6.14 1.28
C VAL A 18 3.54 6.82 0.58
N PHE A 19 3.00 6.14 -0.42
CA PHE A 19 1.66 6.44 -0.91
C PHE A 19 0.70 6.12 0.25
N SER A 20 0.32 7.14 1.02
CA SER A 20 -0.82 7.07 1.92
C SER A 20 -2.08 7.09 1.07
N ALA A 21 -2.43 5.94 0.49
CA ALA A 21 -3.72 5.77 -0.15
C ALA A 21 -4.77 5.69 0.95
N GLU A 22 -5.63 6.70 1.02
CA GLU A 22 -6.84 6.67 1.84
C GLU A 22 -7.67 5.43 1.48
N PRO A 23 -8.48 4.87 2.41
CA PRO A 23 -9.24 3.65 2.22
C PRO A 23 -10.42 3.83 1.24
N LEU A 24 -10.12 4.26 0.02
CA LEU A 24 -11.02 4.16 -1.12
C LEU A 24 -10.74 2.79 -1.70
N LEU A 25 -11.69 1.89 -1.50
CA LEU A 25 -11.82 0.58 -2.13
C LEU A 25 -11.16 0.56 -3.53
N MET A 26 -9.85 0.32 -3.61
CA MET A 26 -9.07 0.48 -4.83
C MET A 26 -9.30 -0.76 -5.67
N ARG A 27 -10.52 -0.90 -6.21
CA ARG A 27 -10.94 -1.96 -7.12
C ARG A 27 -10.27 -1.72 -8.47
N ARG A 28 -8.95 -1.80 -8.52
CA ARG A 28 -8.22 -1.86 -9.76
C ARG A 28 -8.25 -3.31 -10.21
N GLY A 29 -8.97 -3.59 -11.29
CA GLY A 29 -9.03 -4.91 -11.92
C GLY A 29 -7.75 -5.30 -12.66
N GLY A 30 -6.61 -4.69 -12.34
CA GLY A 30 -5.33 -4.93 -12.99
C GLY A 30 -4.19 -4.87 -11.98
N ASP A 31 -3.01 -5.35 -12.38
CA ASP A 31 -1.84 -5.49 -11.52
C ASP A 31 -1.42 -4.15 -10.89
N LEU A 32 -0.99 -4.19 -9.63
CA LEU A 32 -0.37 -3.07 -8.94
C LEU A 32 1.13 -3.33 -8.83
N ARG A 33 1.94 -2.42 -9.37
CA ARG A 33 3.41 -2.46 -9.27
C ARG A 33 3.91 -1.17 -8.65
N LEU A 34 4.63 -1.30 -7.55
CA LEU A 34 5.18 -0.18 -6.78
C LEU A 34 6.65 -0.49 -6.46
N GLY A 35 7.53 0.46 -6.72
CA GLY A 35 8.97 0.30 -6.47
C GLY A 35 9.39 0.51 -5.00
N GLY A 36 8.47 0.87 -4.11
CA GLY A 36 8.76 1.19 -2.71
C GLY A 36 7.79 0.53 -1.73
N ASN A 37 7.72 1.06 -0.52
CA ASN A 37 6.85 0.55 0.53
C ASN A 37 5.40 1.01 0.33
N LEU A 38 4.43 0.16 0.66
CA LEU A 38 3.01 0.53 0.67
C LEU A 38 2.46 0.45 2.09
N ARG A 39 1.82 1.52 2.55
CA ARG A 39 1.12 1.54 3.84
C ARG A 39 -0.33 1.94 3.64
N LEU A 40 -1.25 1.05 4.00
CA LEU A 40 -2.68 1.30 4.01
C LEU A 40 -3.24 1.07 5.41
N VAL A 41 -4.20 1.91 5.82
CA VAL A 41 -4.89 1.75 7.12
C VAL A 41 -6.10 0.81 7.00
N GLY A 42 -6.65 0.61 5.80
CA GLY A 42 -7.84 -0.22 5.54
C GLY A 42 -7.55 -1.53 4.79
N ASP A 43 -8.58 -2.09 4.16
CA ASP A 43 -8.49 -3.29 3.33
C ASP A 43 -7.98 -2.96 1.92
N LEU A 44 -7.17 -3.85 1.34
CA LEU A 44 -6.75 -3.79 -0.06
C LEU A 44 -7.34 -4.96 -0.84
N LYS A 45 -8.10 -4.68 -1.89
CA LYS A 45 -8.66 -5.68 -2.80
C LYS A 45 -8.23 -5.41 -4.24
N LEU A 46 -7.44 -6.31 -4.79
CA LEU A 46 -6.87 -6.23 -6.14
C LEU A 46 -7.30 -7.45 -6.96
N GLY A 47 -7.72 -7.22 -8.20
CA GLY A 47 -8.14 -8.31 -9.09
C GLY A 47 -6.98 -9.10 -9.69
N GLY A 48 -5.79 -8.48 -9.80
CA GLY A 48 -4.59 -9.05 -10.42
C GLY A 48 -3.44 -9.25 -9.44
N ASP A 49 -2.21 -9.19 -9.97
CA ASP A 49 -0.97 -9.33 -9.20
C ASP A 49 -0.66 -8.06 -8.38
N LEU A 50 -0.02 -8.22 -7.22
CA LEU A 50 0.63 -7.15 -6.47
C LEU A 50 2.14 -7.37 -6.49
N ARG A 51 2.92 -6.37 -6.91
CA ARG A 51 4.38 -6.37 -6.86
C ARG A 51 4.86 -5.12 -6.14
N LEU A 52 5.54 -5.31 -5.01
CA LEU A 52 6.19 -4.23 -4.25
C LEU A 52 7.68 -4.49 -4.19
N GLY A 53 8.47 -3.45 -4.45
CA GLY A 53 9.92 -3.50 -4.25
C GLY A 53 10.35 -3.40 -2.79
N GLY A 54 9.42 -3.12 -1.87
CA GLY A 54 9.69 -3.01 -0.43
C GLY A 54 8.55 -3.56 0.44
N ASP A 55 8.42 -3.03 1.65
CA ASP A 55 7.47 -3.49 2.66
C ASP A 55 6.01 -3.21 2.29
N LEU A 56 5.11 -4.14 2.62
CA LEU A 56 3.67 -3.93 2.62
C LEU A 56 3.15 -3.90 4.05
N ARG A 57 2.51 -2.79 4.45
CA ARG A 57 1.83 -2.65 5.74
C ARG A 57 0.36 -2.32 5.54
N LEU A 58 -0.53 -3.20 5.93
CA LEU A 58 -1.98 -3.02 5.86
C LEU A 58 -2.57 -3.11 7.25
N GLY A 59 -3.39 -2.13 7.62
CA GLY A 59 -4.18 -2.17 8.85
C GLY A 59 -5.37 -3.12 8.79
N GLY A 60 -5.80 -3.48 7.58
CA GLY A 60 -6.91 -4.41 7.32
C GLY A 60 -6.49 -5.67 6.56
N ASN A 61 -7.44 -6.23 5.82
CA ASN A 61 -7.29 -7.45 5.01
C ASN A 61 -6.63 -7.16 3.66
N LEU A 62 -5.84 -8.11 3.17
CA LEU A 62 -5.33 -8.13 1.79
C LEU A 62 -6.05 -9.21 0.99
N ARG A 63 -6.67 -8.84 -0.13
CA ARG A 63 -7.30 -9.77 -1.08
C ARG A 63 -6.76 -9.55 -2.49
N LEU A 64 -6.03 -10.53 -3.01
CA LEU A 64 -5.51 -10.52 -4.38
C LEU A 64 -6.17 -11.64 -5.19
N GLY A 65 -6.62 -11.33 -6.40
CA GLY A 65 -7.02 -12.34 -7.37
C GLY A 65 -5.82 -13.04 -8.03
N GLY A 66 -4.65 -12.39 -8.05
CA GLY A 66 -3.41 -12.92 -8.59
C GLY A 66 -2.34 -13.19 -7.53
N ASN A 67 -1.08 -13.04 -7.94
CA ASN A 67 0.11 -13.31 -7.13
C ASN A 67 0.50 -12.11 -6.26
N LEU A 68 1.16 -12.38 -5.13
CA LEU A 68 1.82 -11.38 -4.30
C LEU A 68 3.33 -11.51 -4.48
N ARG A 69 4.02 -10.41 -4.81
CA ARG A 69 5.48 -10.31 -4.80
C ARG A 69 5.91 -9.13 -3.94
N LEU A 70 6.76 -9.38 -2.96
CA LEU A 70 7.32 -8.34 -2.09
C LEU A 70 8.84 -8.43 -2.11
N GLY A 71 9.53 -7.30 -2.17
CA GLY A 71 10.97 -7.21 -1.92
C GLY A 71 11.31 -7.01 -0.44
N GLY A 72 10.30 -6.98 0.44
CA GLY A 72 10.43 -6.72 1.87
C GLY A 72 9.31 -7.38 2.68
N ASP A 73 9.08 -6.87 3.90
CA ASP A 73 8.17 -7.50 4.86
C ASP A 73 6.68 -7.31 4.48
N LEU A 74 5.87 -8.35 4.73
CA LEU A 74 4.41 -8.23 4.77
C LEU A 74 3.91 -8.09 6.21
N ARG A 75 3.17 -7.03 6.51
CA ARG A 75 2.47 -6.84 7.79
C ARG A 75 1.00 -6.54 7.53
N LEU A 76 0.12 -7.37 8.08
CA LEU A 76 -1.33 -7.21 7.98
C LEU A 76 -1.92 -7.15 9.38
N GLY A 77 -2.89 -6.25 9.58
CA GLY A 77 -3.76 -6.24 10.76
C GLY A 77 -4.92 -7.21 10.64
N GLY A 78 -5.19 -7.73 9.44
CA GLY A 78 -6.25 -8.70 9.16
C GLY A 78 -5.77 -9.89 8.30
N ASP A 79 -6.70 -10.49 7.56
CA ASP A 79 -6.46 -11.70 6.77
C ASP A 79 -5.72 -11.43 5.45
N LEU A 80 -4.88 -12.40 5.05
CA LEU A 80 -4.33 -12.50 3.69
C LEU A 80 -5.14 -13.51 2.87
N ARG A 81 -5.61 -13.10 1.68
CA ARG A 81 -6.20 -14.01 0.68
C ARG A 81 -5.56 -13.78 -0.68
N LEU A 82 -5.02 -14.85 -1.25
CA LEU A 82 -4.40 -14.86 -2.57
C LEU A 82 -5.13 -15.86 -3.46
N GLY A 83 -5.46 -15.45 -4.68
CA GLY A 83 -5.90 -16.34 -5.74
C GLY A 83 -4.74 -17.02 -6.46
N GLY A 84 -3.53 -16.46 -6.34
CA GLY A 84 -2.29 -17.00 -6.88
C GLY A 84 -1.25 -17.35 -5.80
N THR A 85 0.01 -17.37 -6.21
CA THR A 85 1.16 -17.67 -5.34
C THR A 85 1.72 -16.44 -4.65
N GLN A 86 2.39 -16.67 -3.53
CA GLN A 86 3.13 -15.67 -2.78
C GLN A 86 4.63 -15.87 -3.01
N ASP A 87 5.31 -14.79 -3.38
CA ASP A 87 6.75 -14.69 -3.59
C ASP A 87 7.26 -13.58 -2.63
N MET A 88 8.20 -13.91 -1.76
CA MET A 88 8.68 -13.06 -0.67
C MET A 88 10.19 -13.13 -0.56
#